data_AF-A0A1G7AWV7-F1
#
_entry.id   AF-A0A1G7AWV7-F1
#
_cell.length_a   1.000
_cell.length_b   1.000
_cell.length_c   1.000
_cell.angle_alpha   90.00
_cell.angle_beta   90.00
_cell.angle_gamma   90.00
#
_symmetry.space_group_name_H-M   'P 1'
#
loop_
_entity.id
_entity.type
_entity.pdbx_description
1 polymer ?
#
loop_
_entity_poly.entity_id
_entity_poly.type
_entity_poly.pdbx_seq_one_letter_code
_entity_poly.pdbx_strand_id
1 'polypeptide(L)' 'MSLFFAAAEALIADYLNGRTLPEAVHKAVVLAARTRLLHGEEPVLDEALCSDIDREANEPIPSSAKGIRAGL' A
#
# COMPACT_ATOMS: atom_id res chain seq x y z
N MET A 1 -7.31 -17.53 10.95
CA MET A 1 -6.87 -16.20 11.39
C MET A 1 -5.52 -15.89 10.78
N SER A 2 -5.42 -14.79 10.06
CA SER A 2 -4.33 -14.45 9.14
C SER A 2 -3.45 -13.33 9.68
N LEU A 3 -2.84 -13.50 10.86
CA LEU A 3 -2.01 -12.45 11.50
C LEU A 3 -0.97 -11.86 10.54
N PHE A 4 -0.32 -12.70 9.74
CA PHE A 4 0.63 -12.27 8.71
C PHE A 4 0.01 -11.44 7.58
N PHE A 5 -1.28 -11.64 7.28
CA PHE A 5 -1.99 -10.79 6.31
C PHE A 5 -2.25 -9.40 6.89
N ALA A 6 -2.72 -9.33 8.14
CA ALA A 6 -2.93 -8.04 8.82
C ALA A 6 -1.61 -7.28 9.04
N ALA A 7 -0.53 -7.99 9.35
CA ALA A 7 0.81 -7.39 9.46
C ALA A 7 1.32 -6.88 8.11
N ALA A 8 1.14 -7.64 7.03
CA ALA A 8 1.49 -7.21 5.68
C ALA A 8 0.69 -5.97 5.25
N GLU A 9 -0.62 -5.97 5.45
CA GLU A 9 -1.51 -4.82 5.21
C GLU A 9 -1.03 -3.58 5.98
N ALA A 10 -0.73 -3.72 7.27
CA ALA A 10 -0.24 -2.61 8.10
C ALA A 10 1.12 -2.08 7.61
N LEU A 11 2.05 -2.96 7.24
CA LEU A 11 3.36 -2.59 6.69
C LEU A 11 3.23 -1.80 5.38
N ILE A 12 2.39 -2.28 4.46
CA ILE A 12 2.16 -1.60 3.18
C ILE A 12 1.45 -0.27 3.41
N ALA A 13 0.47 -0.19 4.32
CA ALA A 13 -0.23 1.05 4.63
C ALA A 13 0.71 2.11 5.24
N ASP A 14 1.60 1.70 6.15
CA ASP A 14 2.62 2.57 6.74
C ASP A 14 3.59 3.09 5.67
N TYR A 15 4.08 2.19 4.79
CA TYR A 15 4.97 2.56 3.68
C TYR A 15 4.31 3.51 2.67
N LEU A 16 3.04 3.29 2.35
CA LEU A 16 2.32 4.16 1.43
C LEU A 16 2.11 5.57 2.00
N ASN A 17 2.04 5.72 3.32
CA ASN A 17 1.92 7.01 3.99
C ASN A 17 0.82 7.91 3.38
N GLY A 18 -0.38 7.34 3.18
CA GLY A 18 -1.53 8.04 2.59
C GLY A 18 -1.58 8.07 1.05
N ARG A 19 -0.53 7.59 0.36
CA ARG A 19 -0.61 7.26 -1.07
C ARG A 19 -1.53 6.07 -1.29
N THR A 20 -2.03 5.92 -2.51
CA THR A 20 -2.95 4.82 -2.86
C THR A 20 -2.42 4.02 -4.04
N LEU A 21 -2.66 2.72 -4.02
CA LEU A 21 -2.35 1.82 -5.14
C LEU A 21 -3.65 1.39 -5.84
N PRO A 22 -3.60 1.08 -7.14
CA PRO A 22 -4.67 0.32 -7.78
C PRO A 22 -4.92 -0.99 -7.01
N GLU A 23 -6.19 -1.38 -6.85
CA GLU A 23 -6.59 -2.49 -5.98
C GLU A 23 -5.84 -3.80 -6.29
N ALA A 24 -5.65 -4.11 -7.58
CA ALA A 24 -4.91 -5.30 -8.01
C ALA A 24 -3.43 -5.25 -7.58
N VAL A 25 -2.80 -4.08 -7.69
CA VAL A 25 -1.41 -3.86 -7.28
C VAL A 25 -1.30 -3.98 -5.77
N HIS A 26 -2.20 -3.31 -5.03
CA HIS A 26 -2.27 -3.37 -3.57
C HIS A 26 -2.35 -4.82 -3.06
N LYS A 27 -3.25 -5.63 -3.61
CA LYS A 27 -3.38 -7.05 -3.28
C LYS A 27 -2.09 -7.83 -3.56
N ALA A 28 -1.44 -7.57 -4.69
CA ALA A 28 -0.19 -8.23 -5.04
C ALA A 28 0.94 -7.90 -4.05
N VAL A 29 1.12 -6.64 -3.69
CA VAL A 29 2.19 -6.23 -2.75
C VAL A 29 1.92 -6.71 -1.33
N VAL A 30 0.66 -6.72 -0.87
CA VAL A 30 0.29 -7.32 0.41
C VAL A 30 0.57 -8.83 0.43
N LEU A 31 0.27 -9.55 -0.66
CA LEU A 31 0.57 -10.97 -0.76
C LEU A 31 2.08 -11.25 -0.78
N ALA A 32 2.86 -10.42 -1.47
CA ALA A 32 4.32 -10.52 -1.47
C ALA A 32 4.89 -10.29 -0.06
N ALA A 33 4.52 -9.20 0.60
CA ALA A 33 4.95 -8.88 1.97
C ALA A 33 4.53 -9.97 2.96
N ARG A 34 3.30 -10.49 2.85
CA ARG A 34 2.82 -11.61 3.66
C ARG A 34 3.67 -12.87 3.47
N THR A 35 4.04 -13.18 2.23
CA THR A 35 4.86 -14.36 1.93
C THR A 35 6.21 -14.21 2.60
N ARG A 36 6.87 -13.07 2.43
CA ARG A 36 8.15 -12.78 3.09
C ARG A 36 8.08 -12.89 4.61
N LEU A 37 7.03 -12.33 5.22
CA LEU A 37 6.78 -12.47 6.66
C LEU A 37 6.61 -13.93 7.10
N LEU A 38 5.89 -14.74 6.33
CA LEU A 38 5.71 -16.17 6.61
C LEU A 38 7.02 -16.95 6.53
N HIS A 39 7.91 -16.55 5.61
CA HIS A 39 9.20 -17.18 5.40
C HIS A 39 10.31 -16.61 6.32
N GLY A 40 10.04 -15.55 7.08
CA GLY A 40 11.02 -14.88 7.92
C GLY A 40 12.08 -14.12 7.12
N GLU A 41 11.74 -13.66 5.92
CA GLU A 41 12.64 -12.90 5.06
C GLU A 41 12.75 -11.45 5.54
N GLU A 42 13.99 -10.97 5.69
CA GLU A 42 14.31 -9.60 6.06
C GLU A 42 15.27 -8.98 5.04
N PRO A 43 15.02 -7.74 4.56
CA PRO A 43 13.84 -6.92 4.87
C PRO A 43 12.58 -7.41 4.15
N VAL A 44 11.42 -7.31 4.81
CA VAL A 44 10.11 -7.67 4.22
C VAL A 44 9.78 -6.76 3.02
N LEU A 45 10.07 -5.46 3.16
CA LEU A 45 10.02 -4.46 2.10
C LEU A 45 11.45 -4.15 1.67
N ASP A 46 11.96 -4.90 0.69
CA ASP A 46 13.24 -4.63 0.07
C ASP A 46 13.16 -3.44 -0.90
N GLU A 47 14.32 -2.90 -1.26
CA GLU A 47 14.42 -1.73 -2.15
C GLU A 47 13.71 -1.95 -3.49
N ALA A 48 13.76 -3.17 -4.02
CA ALA A 48 13.07 -3.54 -5.26
C ALA A 48 11.55 -3.44 -5.11
N LEU A 49 10.96 -4.03 -4.06
CA LEU A 49 9.52 -3.96 -3.82
C LEU A 49 9.07 -2.53 -3.52
N CYS A 50 9.86 -1.77 -2.76
CA CYS A 50 9.62 -0.36 -2.49
C CYS A 50 9.58 0.47 -3.79
N SER A 51 10.54 0.26 -4.69
CA SER A 51 10.60 0.91 -6.00
C SER A 51 9.39 0.58 -6.88
N ASP A 52 8.98 -0.69 -6.91
CA ASP A 52 7.78 -1.11 -7.62
C ASP A 52 6.50 -0.48 -7.03
N ILE A 53 6.38 -0.41 -5.70
CA ILE A 53 5.27 0.27 -5.02
C ILE A 53 5.25 1.75 -5.40
N ASP A 54 6.41 2.42 -5.34
CA ASP A 54 6.51 3.86 -5.60
C ASP A 54 6.16 4.22 -7.04
N ARG A 55 6.51 3.35 -8.00
CA ARG A 55 6.15 3.54 -9.42
C ARG A 55 4.64 3.55 -9.63
N GLU A 56 3.91 2.70 -8.91
CA GLU A 56 2.47 2.50 -9.10
C GLU A 56 1.61 3.33 -8.14
N ALA A 57 2.22 3.92 -7.10
CA ALA A 57 1.53 4.70 -6.09
C ALA A 57 1.06 6.04 -6.65
N ASN A 58 -0.24 6.31 -6.48
CA ASN A 58 -0.82 7.62 -6.76
C ASN A 58 -0.67 8.52 -5.53
N GLU A 59 -0.38 9.79 -5.78
CA GLU A 59 -0.39 10.81 -4.74
C GLU A 59 -1.75 10.86 -4.02
N PRO A 60 -1.77 11.24 -2.73
CA PRO A 60 -3.02 11.42 -2.01
C PRO A 60 -3.86 12.46 -2.76
N ILE A 61 -5.13 12.16 -3.05
CA ILE A 61 -6.04 13.16 -3.63
C ILE A 61 -6.12 14.32 -2.63
N PRO A 62 -5.70 15.55 -2.98
CA PRO A 62 -5.74 16.65 -2.05
C PRO A 62 -7.19 16.91 -1.63
N SER A 63 -7.42 16.94 -0.32
CA SER A 63 -8.74 17.12 0.32
C SER A 63 -9.50 18.38 -0.13
N SER A 64 -8.89 19.29 -0.89
CA SER A 64 -9.52 20.49 -1.45
C SER A 64 -10.46 20.22 -2.64
N ALA A 65 -10.49 19.02 -3.23
CA ALA A 65 -11.38 18.74 -4.36
C ALA A 65 -12.84 18.43 -3.98
N LYS A 66 -13.17 18.34 -2.68
CA LYS A 66 -14.51 17.94 -2.19
C LYS A 66 -15.47 19.11 -1.93
N GLY A 67 -15.31 20.24 -2.65
CA GLY A 67 -15.99 21.48 -2.30
C GLY A 67 -16.40 22.41 -3.44
N ILE A 68 -16.74 21.91 -4.63
CA ILE A 68 -17.39 22.77 -5.65
C ILE A 68 -18.52 22.01 -6.36
N ARG A 69 -19.52 21.54 -5.61
CA ARG A 69 -20.84 21.21 -6.19
C ARG A 69 -21.96 21.36 -5.16
N ALA A 70 -22.44 22.60 -5.02
CA ALA A 70 -23.85 22.91 -4.80
C ALA A 70 -24.04 24.40 -5.14
N GLY A 71 -24.20 24.69 -6.43
CA GLY A 71 -24.84 25.92 -6.86
C GLY A 71 -26.34 25.65 -6.97
N LEU A 72 -27.16 26.53 -6.38
CA LEU A 72 -28.20 27.36 -7.02
C LEU A 72 -28.93 28.17 -5.93
#